data_AF-A0A3D5CIN9-F1
#
_entry.id   AF-A0A3D5CIN9-F1
#
_cell.length_a   1.000
_cell.length_b   1.000
_cell.length_c   1.000
_cell.angle_alpha   90.00
_cell.angle_beta   90.00
_cell.angle_gamma   90.00
#
_symmetry.space_group_name_H-M   'P 1'
#
loop_
_entity.id
_entity.type
_entity.pdbx_description
1 polymer ?
#
loop_
_entity_poly.entity_id
_entity_poly.type
_entity_poly.pdbx_seq_one_letter_code
_entity_poly.pdbx_strand_id
1 'polypeptide(L)'
;SQARVVAEREKVDEFLATATSAVREATNGTEVIARIEAALGQPLQVLGGVSEARFTFLAVRRWFGWSAGQILLFDIGGGSLEIAAGSDELPDEAASVPLGAGRMTIAYLPDDPPGEEAVDRLRAHARQTLKPLTKTFGALPRPDHTVGSSKAIRSLAKLVGYPMPGWSGSERMMLPRAALGSWIPRLARIPASARQELPGITADRTFQIVAGAVVLHEAMRAMDVEELEVSPWALREGVLLRYIESMGWG
;
A
#
# COMPACT_ATOMS: atom_id res chain seq x y z
N SER A 1 -17.47 20.65 1.36
CA SER A 1 -16.22 20.35 0.63
C SER A 1 -16.54 19.84 -0.79
N GLN A 2 -15.57 19.80 -1.72
CA GLN A 2 -15.80 19.23 -3.08
C GLN A 2 -16.31 17.77 -3.01
N ALA A 3 -15.77 16.97 -2.08
CA ALA A 3 -16.23 15.60 -1.85
C ALA A 3 -17.72 15.53 -1.47
N ARG A 4 -18.20 16.45 -0.62
CA ARG A 4 -19.61 16.52 -0.23
C ARG A 4 -20.52 16.92 -1.39
N VAL A 5 -20.10 17.89 -2.20
CA VAL A 5 -20.84 18.29 -3.41
C VAL A 5 -20.98 17.11 -4.38
N VAL A 6 -19.93 16.30 -4.54
CA VAL A 6 -20.01 15.07 -5.34
C VAL A 6 -20.95 14.06 -4.69
N ALA A 7 -20.84 13.79 -3.38
CA ALA A 7 -21.71 12.84 -2.69
C ALA A 7 -23.20 13.23 -2.76
N GLU A 8 -23.52 14.51 -2.59
CA GLU A 8 -24.86 15.06 -2.73
C GLU A 8 -25.38 14.91 -4.18
N ARG A 9 -24.54 15.21 -5.17
CA ARG A 9 -24.88 15.06 -6.59
C ARG A 9 -25.15 13.61 -6.99
N GLU A 10 -24.33 12.69 -6.50
CA GLU A 10 -24.47 11.25 -6.76
C GLU A 10 -25.52 10.58 -5.85
N LYS A 11 -26.19 11.34 -4.95
CA LYS A 11 -27.20 10.84 -4.00
C LYS A 11 -26.70 9.66 -3.16
N VAL A 12 -25.49 9.78 -2.65
CA VAL A 12 -24.90 8.76 -1.78
C VAL A 12 -25.68 8.70 -0.47
N ASP A 13 -26.20 7.52 -0.12
CA ASP A 13 -26.91 7.30 1.14
C ASP A 13 -25.97 7.46 2.35
N GLU A 14 -24.75 6.90 2.24
CA GLU A 14 -23.81 6.79 3.34
C GLU A 14 -22.39 7.15 2.92
N PHE A 15 -21.77 8.11 3.62
CA PHE A 15 -20.47 8.68 3.27
C PHE A 15 -19.40 8.25 4.28
N LEU A 16 -18.52 7.32 3.89
CA LEU A 16 -17.47 6.81 4.77
C LEU A 16 -16.20 7.66 4.67
N ALA A 17 -15.95 8.51 5.66
CA ALA A 17 -14.73 9.31 5.75
C ALA A 17 -13.71 8.63 6.67
N THR A 18 -12.57 8.23 6.11
CA THR A 18 -11.46 7.62 6.86
C THR A 18 -10.17 8.40 6.72
N ALA A 19 -9.32 8.32 7.75
CA ALA A 19 -7.97 8.85 7.75
C ALA A 19 -6.97 7.79 8.25
N THR A 20 -5.75 7.86 7.75
CA THR A 20 -4.70 6.87 8.00
C THR A 20 -3.45 7.53 8.62
N SER A 21 -2.29 6.88 8.45
CA SER A 21 -0.99 7.25 9.05
C SER A 21 -0.65 8.75 9.03
N ALA A 22 -0.95 9.47 7.95
CA ALA A 22 -0.56 10.87 7.81
C ALA A 22 -1.23 11.79 8.83
N VAL A 23 -2.52 11.55 9.12
CA VAL A 23 -3.28 12.36 10.09
C VAL A 23 -2.99 11.92 11.52
N ARG A 24 -2.86 10.60 11.73
CA ARG A 24 -2.57 10.00 13.05
C ARG A 24 -1.25 10.48 13.66
N GLU A 25 -0.24 10.73 12.82
CA GLU A 25 1.12 11.08 13.28
C GLU A 25 1.42 12.58 13.19
N ALA A 26 0.50 13.39 12.67
CA ALA A 26 0.69 14.83 12.58
C ALA A 26 0.64 15.46 13.98
N THR A 27 1.59 16.35 14.29
CA THR A 27 1.63 17.10 15.56
C THR A 27 0.38 17.96 15.75
N ASN A 28 -0.21 18.45 14.66
CA ASN A 28 -1.49 19.16 14.63
C ASN A 28 -2.65 18.28 14.15
N GLY A 29 -2.55 16.95 14.28
CA GLY A 29 -3.54 15.99 13.76
C GLY A 29 -4.95 16.25 14.28
N THR A 30 -5.11 16.57 15.57
CA THR A 30 -6.42 16.91 16.16
C THR A 30 -7.07 18.13 15.50
N GLU A 31 -6.28 19.17 15.19
CA GLU A 31 -6.77 20.36 14.52
C GLU A 31 -7.17 20.05 13.06
N VAL A 32 -6.37 19.24 12.36
CA VAL A 32 -6.67 18.80 11.00
C VAL A 32 -7.95 17.97 10.96
N ILE A 33 -8.12 17.02 11.89
CA ILE A 33 -9.33 16.20 12.04
C ILE A 33 -10.54 17.12 12.26
N ALA A 34 -10.49 18.02 13.24
CA ALA A 34 -11.60 18.91 13.54
C ALA A 34 -12.01 19.79 12.34
N ARG A 35 -11.04 20.29 11.57
CA ARG A 35 -11.30 21.06 10.34
C ARG A 35 -11.97 20.21 9.25
N ILE A 36 -11.53 18.95 9.08
CA ILE A 36 -12.12 18.02 8.12
C ILE A 36 -13.55 17.66 8.55
N GLU A 37 -13.77 17.32 9.81
CA GLU A 37 -15.08 16.97 10.37
C GLU A 37 -16.07 18.13 10.24
N ALA A 38 -15.65 19.37 10.55
CA ALA A 38 -16.47 20.56 10.35
C ALA A 38 -16.83 20.78 8.87
N ALA A 39 -15.91 20.50 7.94
CA ALA A 39 -16.15 20.66 6.50
C ALA A 39 -17.01 19.52 5.89
N LEU A 40 -17.00 18.34 6.50
CA LEU A 40 -17.78 17.17 6.10
C LEU A 40 -19.16 17.14 6.76
N GLY A 41 -19.29 17.67 7.98
CA GLY A 41 -20.50 17.56 8.80
C GLY A 41 -20.64 16.21 9.51
N GLN A 42 -19.56 15.43 9.61
CA GLN A 42 -19.56 14.10 10.24
C GLN A 42 -18.17 13.76 10.80
N PRO A 43 -18.09 12.80 11.75
CA PRO A 43 -16.81 12.35 12.30
C PRO A 43 -15.89 11.69 11.25
N LEU A 44 -14.59 11.84 11.43
CA LEU A 44 -13.56 11.20 10.62
C LEU A 44 -13.06 9.94 11.34
N GLN A 45 -13.19 8.78 10.69
CA GLN A 45 -12.70 7.54 11.28
C GLN A 45 -11.19 7.41 11.08
N VAL A 46 -10.42 7.61 12.14
CA VAL A 46 -8.96 7.42 12.12
C VAL A 46 -8.65 5.95 12.31
N LEU A 47 -8.10 5.32 11.27
CA LEU A 47 -7.71 3.92 11.31
C LEU A 47 -6.33 3.74 11.96
N GLY A 48 -6.23 2.75 12.85
CA GLY A 48 -4.93 2.27 13.33
C GLY A 48 -4.24 1.43 12.24
N GLY A 49 -2.90 1.44 12.21
CA GLY A 49 -2.15 0.75 11.15
C GLY A 49 -2.47 -0.75 11.02
N VAL A 50 -2.68 -1.44 12.14
CA VAL A 50 -3.09 -2.87 12.11
C VAL A 50 -4.49 -3.03 11.52
N SER A 51 -5.41 -2.10 11.79
CA SER A 51 -6.74 -2.11 11.18
C SER A 51 -6.67 -1.82 9.67
N GLU A 52 -5.80 -0.90 9.24
CA GLU A 52 -5.54 -0.65 7.82
C GLU A 52 -5.04 -1.93 7.11
N ALA A 53 -4.07 -2.64 7.73
CA ALA A 53 -3.57 -3.91 7.22
C ALA A 53 -4.69 -4.97 7.10
N ARG A 54 -5.53 -5.11 8.14
CA ARG A 54 -6.67 -6.04 8.16
C ARG A 54 -7.71 -5.73 7.08
N PHE A 55 -8.06 -4.46 6.89
CA PHE A 55 -9.06 -4.07 5.89
C PHE A 55 -8.53 -4.22 4.47
N THR A 56 -7.27 -3.86 4.22
CA THR A 56 -6.65 -4.11 2.91
C THR A 56 -6.56 -5.62 2.62
N PHE A 57 -6.27 -6.43 3.64
CA PHE A 57 -6.28 -7.89 3.52
C PHE A 57 -7.68 -8.44 3.19
N LEU A 58 -8.71 -7.98 3.89
CA LEU A 58 -10.10 -8.34 3.59
C LEU A 58 -10.46 -8.03 2.13
N ALA A 59 -10.06 -6.85 1.63
CA ALA A 59 -10.30 -6.47 0.24
C ALA A 59 -9.64 -7.46 -0.73
N VAL A 60 -8.37 -7.77 -0.52
CA VAL A 60 -7.60 -8.69 -1.36
C VAL A 60 -8.18 -10.11 -1.29
N ARG A 61 -8.47 -10.60 -0.09
CA ARG A 61 -9.14 -11.91 0.12
C ARG A 61 -10.42 -12.00 -0.69
N ARG A 62 -11.29 -10.99 -0.61
CA ARG A 62 -12.57 -10.98 -1.33
C ARG A 62 -12.38 -10.90 -2.84
N TRP A 63 -11.34 -10.25 -3.32
CA TRP A 63 -11.01 -10.18 -4.74
C TRP A 63 -10.56 -11.54 -5.31
N PHE A 64 -9.72 -12.28 -4.58
CA PHE A 64 -9.29 -13.64 -4.97
C PHE A 64 -10.39 -14.70 -4.77
N GLY A 65 -11.30 -14.46 -3.82
CA GLY A 65 -12.33 -15.41 -3.42
C GLY A 65 -11.88 -16.36 -2.31
N TRP A 66 -12.83 -17.15 -1.82
CA TRP A 66 -12.64 -17.96 -0.61
C TRP A 66 -11.73 -19.17 -0.76
N SER A 67 -11.50 -19.62 -1.99
CA SER A 67 -10.63 -20.76 -2.29
C SER A 67 -9.17 -20.36 -2.54
N ALA A 68 -8.78 -19.13 -2.19
CA ALA A 68 -7.44 -18.60 -2.47
C ALA A 68 -6.34 -19.18 -1.57
N GLY A 69 -6.68 -19.97 -0.55
CA GLY A 69 -5.70 -20.51 0.38
C GLY A 69 -4.96 -19.42 1.16
N GLN A 70 -3.67 -19.63 1.41
CA GLN A 70 -2.84 -18.73 2.20
C GLN A 70 -2.42 -17.51 1.38
N ILE A 71 -2.74 -16.30 1.84
CA ILE A 71 -2.34 -15.03 1.23
C ILE A 71 -1.29 -14.36 2.10
N LEU A 72 -0.25 -13.81 1.48
CA LEU A 72 0.65 -12.82 2.08
C LEU A 72 0.51 -11.50 1.31
N LEU A 73 0.15 -10.43 2.01
CA LEU A 73 -0.13 -9.12 1.46
C LEU A 73 0.96 -8.11 1.83
N PHE A 74 1.31 -7.25 0.87
CA PHE A 74 2.04 -6.00 1.07
C PHE A 74 1.21 -4.83 0.52
N ASP A 75 1.00 -3.78 1.31
CA ASP A 75 0.39 -2.52 0.86
C ASP A 75 1.28 -1.34 1.26
N ILE A 76 1.72 -0.55 0.28
CA ILE A 76 2.61 0.60 0.55
C ILE A 76 1.83 1.90 0.39
N GLY A 77 1.51 2.51 1.52
CA GLY A 77 0.95 3.85 1.62
C GLY A 77 2.00 4.96 1.56
N GLY A 78 1.55 6.19 1.86
CA GLY A 78 2.44 7.35 1.97
C GLY A 78 3.25 7.36 3.27
N GLY A 79 2.66 6.94 4.39
CA GLY A 79 3.31 6.94 5.71
C GLY A 79 3.76 5.58 6.20
N SER A 80 3.03 4.51 5.87
CA SER A 80 3.32 3.15 6.32
C SER A 80 3.41 2.13 5.19
N LEU A 81 3.97 0.97 5.55
CA LEU A 81 3.85 -0.29 4.84
C LEU A 81 3.06 -1.24 5.73
N GLU A 82 1.98 -1.79 5.19
CA GLU A 82 1.17 -2.81 5.81
C GLU A 82 1.59 -4.19 5.29
N ILE A 83 1.69 -5.16 6.19
CA ILE A 83 1.93 -6.57 5.87
C ILE A 83 0.88 -7.40 6.59
N ALA A 84 0.19 -8.28 5.89
CA ALA A 84 -0.82 -9.16 6.50
C ALA A 84 -0.78 -10.54 5.86
N ALA A 85 -1.04 -11.58 6.64
CA ALA A 85 -1.05 -12.95 6.12
C ALA A 85 -2.11 -13.82 6.80
N GLY A 86 -2.70 -14.74 6.04
CA GLY A 86 -3.59 -15.77 6.57
C GLY A 86 -4.38 -16.50 5.49
N SER A 87 -5.22 -17.47 5.89
CA SER A 87 -6.07 -18.28 5.01
C SER A 87 -7.56 -17.94 5.10
N ASP A 88 -7.98 -17.26 6.16
CA ASP A 88 -9.38 -16.92 6.42
C ASP A 88 -9.73 -15.46 6.05
N GLU A 89 -10.94 -15.02 6.40
CA GLU A 89 -11.42 -13.65 6.19
C GLU A 89 -10.54 -12.60 6.89
N LEU A 90 -10.15 -12.89 8.12
CA LEU A 90 -9.20 -12.08 8.88
C LEU A 90 -7.80 -12.69 8.73
N PRO A 91 -6.75 -11.86 8.70
CA PRO A 91 -5.39 -12.37 8.68
C PRO A 91 -5.02 -12.95 10.05
N ASP A 92 -4.24 -14.03 10.03
CA ASP A 92 -3.60 -14.61 11.22
C ASP A 92 -2.62 -13.60 11.84
N GLU A 93 -1.89 -12.88 10.97
CA GLU A 93 -0.92 -11.87 11.37
C GLU A 93 -1.08 -10.60 10.55
N ALA A 94 -1.00 -9.46 11.22
CA ALA A 94 -1.08 -8.15 10.59
C ALA A 94 -0.16 -7.15 11.27
N ALA A 95 0.64 -6.45 10.47
CA ALA A 95 1.61 -5.45 10.91
C ALA A 95 1.50 -4.19 10.06
N SER A 96 1.82 -3.06 10.66
CA SER A 96 2.02 -1.78 9.98
C SER A 96 3.30 -1.16 10.51
N VAL A 97 4.23 -0.87 9.60
CA VAL A 97 5.56 -0.33 9.93
C VAL A 97 5.77 1.02 9.24
N PRO A 98 6.60 1.90 9.82
CA PRO A 98 6.78 3.28 9.35
C PRO A 98 7.64 3.37 8.07
N LEU A 99 7.32 2.59 7.04
CA LEU A 99 8.07 2.49 5.78
C LEU A 99 7.26 2.99 4.56
N GLY A 100 6.32 3.93 4.74
CA GLY A 100 5.57 4.46 3.61
C GLY A 100 6.44 5.25 2.64
N ALA A 101 6.06 5.25 1.35
CA ALA A 101 6.86 5.83 0.28
C ALA A 101 7.17 7.31 0.49
N GLY A 102 6.17 8.11 0.87
CA GLY A 102 6.34 9.55 1.12
C GLY A 102 7.21 9.84 2.34
N ARG A 103 6.99 9.10 3.44
CA ARG A 103 7.79 9.20 4.67
C ARG A 103 9.26 8.89 4.39
N MET A 104 9.52 7.81 3.69
CA MET A 104 10.88 7.37 3.36
C MET A 104 11.58 8.32 2.39
N THR A 105 10.86 8.92 1.45
CA THR A 105 11.43 9.98 0.61
C THR A 105 11.88 11.16 1.45
N ILE A 106 11.01 11.70 2.31
CA ILE A 106 11.33 12.89 3.13
C ILE A 106 12.52 12.61 4.06
N ALA A 107 12.57 11.42 4.66
CA ALA A 107 13.58 11.09 5.66
C ALA A 107 14.94 10.67 5.07
N TYR A 108 14.96 10.01 3.91
CA TYR A 108 16.17 9.37 3.39
C TYR A 108 16.62 9.86 2.02
N LEU A 109 15.73 10.44 1.21
CA LEU A 109 15.97 10.84 -0.17
C LEU A 109 15.71 12.36 -0.37
N PRO A 110 16.43 13.25 0.33
CA PRO A 110 16.16 14.69 0.30
C PRO A 110 16.53 15.36 -1.04
N ASP A 111 17.47 14.78 -1.77
CA ASP A 111 17.99 15.29 -3.04
C ASP A 111 17.25 14.67 -4.24
N ASP A 112 17.24 15.38 -5.37
CA ASP A 112 16.70 14.88 -6.64
C ASP A 112 17.67 15.12 -7.80
N PRO A 113 18.20 14.06 -8.45
CA PRO A 113 18.02 12.65 -8.11
C PRO A 113 18.70 12.29 -6.77
N PRO A 114 18.18 11.29 -6.02
CA PRO A 114 18.67 11.00 -4.66
C PRO A 114 20.07 10.39 -4.59
N GLY A 115 20.55 9.78 -5.68
CA GLY A 115 21.86 9.11 -5.70
C GLY A 115 21.89 7.78 -4.94
N GLU A 116 22.99 7.05 -5.07
CA GLU A 116 23.11 5.67 -4.57
C GLU A 116 23.28 5.58 -3.05
N GLU A 117 24.09 6.47 -2.45
CA GLU A 117 24.33 6.45 -1.01
C GLU A 117 23.04 6.65 -0.20
N ALA A 118 22.16 7.55 -0.66
CA ALA A 118 20.87 7.79 -0.03
C ALA A 118 19.96 6.56 -0.10
N VAL A 119 19.95 5.88 -1.27
CA VAL A 119 19.22 4.63 -1.48
C VAL A 119 19.76 3.52 -0.57
N ASP A 120 21.08 3.41 -0.39
CA ASP A 120 21.66 2.39 0.49
C ASP A 120 21.38 2.65 1.97
N ARG A 121 21.35 3.92 2.40
CA ARG A 121 20.87 4.28 3.74
C ARG A 121 19.41 3.87 3.95
N LEU A 122 18.53 4.18 2.99
CA LEU A 122 17.13 3.76 3.05
C LEU A 122 17.00 2.23 3.08
N ARG A 123 17.81 1.53 2.28
CA ARG A 123 17.86 0.06 2.25
C ARG A 123 18.23 -0.52 3.61
N ALA A 124 19.27 0.00 4.25
CA ALA A 124 19.70 -0.42 5.57
C ALA A 124 18.60 -0.19 6.62
N HIS A 125 17.94 0.97 6.57
CA HIS A 125 16.82 1.27 7.45
C HIS A 125 15.64 0.32 7.26
N ALA A 126 15.20 0.10 6.02
CA ALA A 126 14.10 -0.81 5.72
C ALA A 126 14.39 -2.23 6.24
N ARG A 127 15.61 -2.73 6.03
CA ARG A 127 16.06 -4.04 6.57
C ARG A 127 15.94 -4.12 8.08
N GLN A 128 16.41 -3.08 8.78
CA GLN A 128 16.37 -3.04 10.24
C GLN A 128 14.92 -3.01 10.75
N THR A 129 14.07 -2.20 10.13
CA THR A 129 12.65 -2.05 10.49
C THR A 129 11.85 -3.33 10.22
N LEU A 130 12.17 -4.07 9.16
CA LEU A 130 11.49 -5.32 8.80
C LEU A 130 11.98 -6.55 9.59
N LYS A 131 13.21 -6.52 10.11
CA LYS A 131 13.84 -7.65 10.82
C LYS A 131 12.97 -8.26 11.94
N PRO A 132 12.26 -7.49 12.78
CA PRO A 132 11.39 -8.08 13.80
C PRO A 132 10.23 -8.91 13.24
N LEU A 133 9.75 -8.57 12.02
CA LEU A 133 8.61 -9.23 11.40
C LEU A 133 8.97 -10.58 10.76
N THR A 134 10.23 -10.79 10.37
CA THR A 134 10.61 -11.99 9.61
C THR A 134 10.37 -13.29 10.39
N LYS A 135 10.55 -13.28 11.72
CA LYS A 135 10.27 -14.44 12.56
C LYS A 135 8.78 -14.74 12.64
N THR A 136 7.95 -13.72 12.83
CA THR A 136 6.50 -13.87 12.96
C THR A 136 5.89 -14.36 11.65
N PHE A 137 6.17 -13.67 10.54
CA PHE A 137 5.63 -14.06 9.23
C PHE A 137 6.27 -15.35 8.68
N GLY A 138 7.55 -15.62 8.99
CA GLY A 138 8.22 -16.86 8.59
C GLY A 138 7.76 -18.11 9.33
N ALA A 139 7.02 -17.97 10.43
CA ALA A 139 6.41 -19.07 11.16
C ALA A 139 5.04 -19.48 10.58
N LEU A 140 4.46 -18.68 9.68
CA LEU A 140 3.18 -18.96 9.05
C LEU A 140 3.31 -20.00 7.92
N PRO A 141 2.20 -20.64 7.52
CA PRO A 141 2.17 -21.45 6.31
C PRO A 141 2.68 -20.66 5.09
N ARG A 142 3.30 -21.37 4.13
CA ARG A 142 3.73 -20.75 2.88
C ARG A 142 2.51 -20.19 2.13
N PRO A 143 2.61 -18.97 1.58
CA PRO A 143 1.52 -18.38 0.83
C PRO A 143 1.32 -19.11 -0.50
N ASP A 144 0.06 -19.39 -0.84
CA ASP A 144 -0.38 -19.75 -2.20
C ASP A 144 -0.35 -18.50 -3.11
N HIS A 145 -0.62 -17.32 -2.53
CA HIS A 145 -0.56 -16.03 -3.22
C HIS A 145 0.22 -14.98 -2.43
N THR A 146 1.19 -14.34 -3.09
CA THR A 146 1.92 -13.18 -2.58
C THR A 146 1.43 -11.93 -3.32
N VAL A 147 0.73 -11.04 -2.61
CA VAL A 147 -0.04 -9.96 -3.21
C VAL A 147 0.54 -8.61 -2.86
N GLY A 148 0.68 -7.75 -3.86
CA GLY A 148 1.00 -6.34 -3.71
C GLY A 148 -0.21 -5.45 -4.00
N SER A 149 -0.53 -4.55 -3.10
CA SER A 149 -1.58 -3.53 -3.23
C SER A 149 -1.01 -2.12 -3.06
N SER A 150 -1.79 -1.12 -3.48
CA SER A 150 -1.52 0.32 -3.49
C SER A 150 -1.18 0.92 -4.85
N LYS A 151 -1.32 2.24 -4.93
CA LYS A 151 -0.97 3.00 -6.13
C LYS A 151 0.52 2.88 -6.49
N ALA A 152 1.41 2.87 -5.49
CA ALA A 152 2.85 2.77 -5.72
C ALA A 152 3.22 1.41 -6.33
N ILE A 153 2.68 0.32 -5.77
CA ILE A 153 2.91 -1.02 -6.29
C ILE A 153 2.35 -1.17 -7.71
N ARG A 154 1.15 -0.65 -7.98
CA ARG A 154 0.57 -0.66 -9.33
C ARG A 154 1.40 0.13 -10.34
N SER A 155 1.95 1.28 -9.96
CA SER A 155 2.86 2.04 -10.81
C SER A 155 4.15 1.26 -11.11
N LEU A 156 4.75 0.63 -10.10
CA LEU A 156 5.96 -0.18 -10.29
C LEU A 156 5.69 -1.41 -11.16
N ALA A 157 4.54 -2.07 -10.98
CA ALA A 157 4.13 -3.19 -11.82
C ALA A 157 3.94 -2.79 -13.29
N LYS A 158 3.38 -1.61 -13.56
CA LYS A 158 3.30 -1.09 -14.93
C LYS A 158 4.66 -0.76 -15.54
N LEU A 159 5.63 -0.40 -14.69
CA LEU A 159 6.99 -0.06 -15.13
C LEU A 159 7.83 -1.29 -15.47
N VAL A 160 7.82 -2.29 -14.59
CA VAL A 160 8.78 -3.42 -14.63
C VAL A 160 8.13 -4.80 -14.57
N GLY A 161 6.82 -4.85 -14.37
CA GLY A 161 6.04 -6.07 -14.34
C GLY A 161 5.59 -6.53 -15.71
N TYR A 162 4.80 -7.59 -15.73
CA TYR A 162 4.26 -8.17 -16.95
C TYR A 162 2.82 -8.67 -16.74
N PRO A 163 1.97 -8.67 -17.78
CA PRO A 163 0.63 -9.19 -17.69
C PRO A 163 0.64 -10.72 -17.72
N MET A 164 -0.32 -11.31 -17.01
CA MET A 164 -0.66 -12.73 -17.05
C MET A 164 -2.18 -12.87 -17.20
N PRO A 165 -2.67 -14.00 -17.74
CA PRO A 165 -4.09 -14.31 -17.71
C PRO A 165 -4.61 -14.31 -16.27
N GLY A 166 -5.61 -13.48 -15.99
CA GLY A 166 -6.32 -13.42 -14.73
C GLY A 166 -7.63 -14.20 -14.78
N TRP A 167 -8.50 -13.94 -13.80
CA TRP A 167 -9.80 -14.61 -13.71
C TRP A 167 -10.80 -13.99 -14.69
N SER A 168 -11.70 -14.83 -15.22
CA SER A 168 -12.84 -14.39 -16.05
C SER A 168 -12.45 -13.50 -17.24
N GLY A 169 -11.28 -13.73 -17.83
CA GLY A 169 -10.79 -12.98 -18.99
C GLY A 169 -10.16 -11.62 -18.66
N SER A 170 -9.96 -11.30 -17.37
CA SER A 170 -9.17 -10.13 -16.97
C SER A 170 -7.67 -10.40 -17.08
N GLU A 171 -6.86 -9.34 -17.21
CA GLU A 171 -5.40 -9.43 -17.05
C GLU A 171 -5.01 -9.15 -15.60
N ARG A 172 -4.03 -9.90 -15.09
CA ARG A 172 -3.38 -9.65 -13.80
C ARG A 172 -1.93 -9.23 -14.03
N MET A 173 -1.46 -8.25 -13.28
CA MET A 173 -0.06 -7.82 -13.37
C MET A 173 0.79 -8.57 -12.35
N MET A 174 1.93 -9.06 -12.79
CA MET A 174 2.96 -9.67 -11.96
C MET A 174 4.13 -8.69 -11.79
N LEU A 175 4.74 -8.65 -10.60
CA LEU A 175 5.88 -7.79 -10.29
C LEU A 175 7.05 -8.62 -9.72
N PRO A 176 8.05 -8.98 -10.54
CA PRO A 176 9.23 -9.70 -10.08
C PRO A 176 10.14 -8.83 -9.20
N ARG A 177 10.62 -9.41 -8.10
CA ARG A 177 11.59 -8.78 -7.19
C ARG A 177 12.87 -8.40 -7.93
N ALA A 178 13.38 -9.31 -8.76
CA ALA A 178 14.61 -9.10 -9.52
C ALA A 178 14.48 -7.93 -10.52
N ALA A 179 13.34 -7.85 -11.23
CA ALA A 179 13.06 -6.75 -12.15
C ALA A 179 12.99 -5.41 -11.40
N LEU A 180 12.26 -5.36 -10.28
CA LEU A 180 12.21 -4.20 -9.39
C LEU A 180 13.61 -3.79 -8.90
N GLY A 181 14.39 -4.76 -8.43
CA GLY A 181 15.77 -4.57 -7.96
C GLY A 181 16.67 -3.95 -9.02
N SER A 182 16.57 -4.41 -10.28
CA SER A 182 17.37 -3.89 -11.39
C SER A 182 17.01 -2.45 -11.79
N TRP A 183 15.79 -2.02 -11.48
CA TRP A 183 15.28 -0.69 -11.80
C TRP A 183 15.50 0.35 -10.71
N ILE A 184 15.68 -0.05 -9.44
CA ILE A 184 15.94 0.89 -8.34
C ILE A 184 17.11 1.85 -8.63
N PRO A 185 18.30 1.38 -9.05
CA PRO A 185 19.42 2.28 -9.36
C PRO A 185 19.12 3.23 -10.53
N ARG A 186 18.29 2.80 -11.49
CA ARG A 186 17.89 3.62 -12.65
C ARG A 186 16.95 4.73 -12.19
N LEU A 187 15.90 4.38 -11.45
CA LEU A 187 14.95 5.34 -10.90
C LEU A 187 15.63 6.38 -10.01
N ALA A 188 16.62 5.95 -9.22
CA ALA A 188 17.39 6.81 -8.32
C ALA A 188 18.34 7.79 -9.02
N ARG A 189 18.55 7.67 -10.34
CA ARG A 189 19.38 8.56 -11.16
C ARG A 189 18.56 9.49 -12.07
N ILE A 190 17.27 9.21 -12.22
CA ILE A 190 16.34 10.02 -13.03
C ILE A 190 15.73 11.09 -12.12
N PRO A 191 15.80 12.40 -12.45
CA PRO A 191 15.10 13.44 -11.70
C PRO A 191 13.59 13.22 -11.66
N ALA A 192 12.91 13.59 -10.58
CA ALA A 192 11.48 13.39 -10.39
C ALA A 192 10.66 13.94 -11.56
N SER A 193 11.00 15.12 -12.09
CA SER A 193 10.32 15.73 -13.24
C SER A 193 10.33 14.86 -14.50
N ALA A 194 11.36 14.04 -14.70
CA ALA A 194 11.48 13.15 -15.85
C ALA A 194 10.85 11.76 -15.62
N ARG A 195 10.55 11.38 -14.37
CA ARG A 195 9.99 10.05 -14.05
C ARG A 195 8.57 9.87 -14.58
N GLN A 196 7.81 10.96 -14.83
CA GLN A 196 6.45 10.87 -15.36
C GLN A 196 6.36 10.32 -16.80
N GLU A 197 7.47 10.37 -17.54
CA GLU A 197 7.57 9.80 -18.89
C GLU A 197 7.70 8.26 -18.86
N LEU A 198 7.93 7.69 -17.68
CA LEU A 198 8.04 6.24 -17.50
C LEU A 198 6.66 5.59 -17.38
N PRO A 199 6.47 4.39 -17.96
CA PRO A 199 5.19 3.69 -17.90
C PRO A 199 4.63 3.56 -16.48
N GLY A 200 3.39 4.04 -16.29
CA GLY A 200 2.64 3.89 -15.04
C GLY A 200 3.01 4.84 -13.91
N ILE A 201 4.00 5.72 -14.07
CA ILE A 201 4.36 6.72 -13.06
C ILE A 201 3.56 8.01 -13.31
N THR A 202 2.69 8.37 -12.37
CA THR A 202 1.90 9.60 -12.43
C THR A 202 2.65 10.77 -11.79
N ALA A 203 2.30 12.00 -12.18
CA ALA A 203 2.93 13.23 -11.70
C ALA A 203 2.98 13.34 -10.17
N ASP A 204 1.92 12.91 -9.48
CA ASP A 204 1.88 12.92 -8.02
C ASP A 204 2.88 11.95 -7.39
N ARG A 205 3.33 10.90 -8.08
CA ARG A 205 4.17 9.81 -7.51
C ARG A 205 5.64 9.91 -7.86
N THR A 206 6.02 10.78 -8.79
CA THR A 206 7.40 11.00 -9.22
C THR A 206 8.39 11.12 -8.06
N PHE A 207 8.08 11.94 -7.04
CA PHE A 207 8.96 12.17 -5.90
C PHE A 207 9.11 10.95 -4.98
N GLN A 208 8.07 10.14 -4.82
CA GLN A 208 8.05 9.07 -3.82
C GLN A 208 8.25 7.66 -4.38
N ILE A 209 8.26 7.49 -5.70
CA ILE A 209 8.32 6.17 -6.33
C ILE A 209 9.63 5.43 -6.06
N VAL A 210 10.76 6.15 -5.94
CA VAL A 210 12.08 5.58 -5.63
C VAL A 210 12.05 4.93 -4.24
N ALA A 211 11.59 5.66 -3.23
CA ALA A 211 11.49 5.14 -1.88
C ALA A 211 10.51 3.96 -1.79
N GLY A 212 9.36 4.06 -2.46
CA GLY A 212 8.40 2.96 -2.57
C GLY A 212 9.01 1.70 -3.18
N ALA A 213 9.83 1.83 -4.24
CA ALA A 213 10.52 0.72 -4.87
C ALA A 213 11.54 0.05 -3.92
N VAL A 214 12.34 0.86 -3.20
CA VAL A 214 13.33 0.35 -2.23
C VAL A 214 12.64 -0.39 -1.10
N VAL A 215 11.61 0.21 -0.49
CA VAL A 215 10.84 -0.42 0.59
C VAL A 215 10.22 -1.73 0.12
N LEU A 216 9.55 -1.74 -1.03
CA LEU A 216 8.89 -2.93 -1.55
C LEU A 216 9.90 -4.05 -1.80
N HIS A 217 11.02 -3.73 -2.43
CA HIS A 217 12.08 -4.70 -2.69
C HIS A 217 12.64 -5.30 -1.40
N GLU A 218 12.89 -4.49 -0.37
CA GLU A 218 13.37 -4.98 0.91
C GLU A 218 12.31 -5.76 1.69
N ALA A 219 11.03 -5.40 1.58
CA ALA A 219 9.91 -6.15 2.16
C ALA A 219 9.76 -7.53 1.51
N MET A 220 9.75 -7.61 0.18
CA MET A 220 9.74 -8.87 -0.56
C MET A 220 10.94 -9.74 -0.17
N ARG A 221 12.14 -9.16 -0.11
CA ARG A 221 13.36 -9.88 0.28
C ARG A 221 13.32 -10.38 1.73
N ALA A 222 12.77 -9.60 2.66
CA ALA A 222 12.66 -9.98 4.06
C ALA A 222 11.70 -11.16 4.28
N MET A 223 10.69 -11.31 3.41
CA MET A 223 9.69 -12.37 3.46
C MET A 223 9.94 -13.50 2.45
N ASP A 224 11.12 -13.54 1.83
CA ASP A 224 11.51 -14.54 0.82
C ASP A 224 10.54 -14.66 -0.37
N VAL A 225 10.03 -13.51 -0.84
CA VAL A 225 9.08 -13.41 -1.95
C VAL A 225 9.79 -13.01 -3.23
N GLU A 226 9.70 -13.85 -4.26
CA GLU A 226 10.33 -13.56 -5.56
C GLU A 226 9.45 -12.75 -6.51
N GLU A 227 8.12 -12.80 -6.34
CA GLU A 227 7.18 -12.16 -7.24
C GLU A 227 5.89 -11.77 -6.50
N LEU A 228 5.26 -10.67 -6.92
CA LEU A 228 3.94 -10.25 -6.44
C LEU A 228 2.89 -10.33 -7.53
N GLU A 229 1.71 -10.79 -7.14
CA GLU A 229 0.44 -10.57 -7.83
C GLU A 229 -0.10 -9.19 -7.46
N VAL A 230 -0.45 -8.37 -8.43
CA VAL A 230 -0.86 -6.99 -8.15
C VAL A 230 -2.37 -6.90 -8.06
N SER A 231 -2.87 -6.52 -6.88
CA SER A 231 -4.31 -6.34 -6.65
C SER A 231 -4.78 -4.95 -7.08
N PRO A 232 -5.93 -4.86 -7.78
CA PRO A 232 -6.60 -3.58 -8.02
C PRO A 232 -7.28 -3.05 -6.75
N TRP A 233 -7.67 -3.93 -5.83
CA TRP A 233 -8.38 -3.61 -4.58
C TRP A 233 -7.39 -3.34 -3.45
N ALA A 234 -7.72 -2.37 -2.60
CA ALA A 234 -6.90 -1.93 -1.48
C ALA A 234 -7.80 -1.53 -0.29
N LEU A 235 -7.28 -0.69 0.61
CA LEU A 235 -7.98 -0.22 1.80
C LEU A 235 -9.40 0.32 1.54
N ARG A 236 -9.61 1.05 0.42
CA ARG A 236 -10.91 1.65 0.11
C ARG A 236 -11.99 0.58 -0.04
N GLU A 237 -11.72 -0.47 -0.80
CA GLU A 237 -12.62 -1.59 -0.97
C GLU A 237 -12.81 -2.35 0.36
N GLY A 238 -11.75 -2.48 1.15
CA GLY A 238 -11.80 -3.11 2.48
C GLY A 238 -12.69 -2.40 3.49
N VAL A 239 -12.61 -1.07 3.55
CA VAL A 239 -13.48 -0.24 4.40
C VAL A 239 -14.95 -0.38 3.97
N LEU A 240 -15.21 -0.36 2.65
CA LEU A 240 -16.56 -0.53 2.12
C LEU A 240 -17.14 -1.90 2.48
N LEU A 241 -16.37 -2.97 2.28
CA LEU A 241 -16.77 -4.34 2.64
C LEU A 241 -17.08 -4.44 4.13
N ARG A 242 -16.20 -3.90 4.98
CA ARG A 242 -16.40 -3.93 6.42
C ARG A 242 -17.65 -3.16 6.86
N TYR A 243 -17.92 -2.04 6.20
CA TYR A 243 -19.13 -1.26 6.45
C TYR A 243 -20.38 -2.05 6.04
N ILE A 244 -20.40 -2.66 4.86
CA ILE A 244 -21.52 -3.49 4.39
C ILE A 244 -21.79 -4.67 5.35
N GLU A 245 -20.76 -5.33 5.86
CA GLU A 245 -20.91 -6.40 6.86
C GLU A 245 -21.49 -5.91 8.19
N SER A 246 -21.25 -4.64 8.55
CA SER A 246 -21.78 -4.02 9.76
C SER A 246 -23.23 -3.55 9.62
N MET A 247 -23.70 -3.35 8.40
CA MET A 247 -25.11 -3.19 8.08
C MET A 247 -25.77 -4.57 8.24
N GLY A 248 -26.12 -4.95 9.47
CA GLY A 248 -26.93 -6.14 9.71
C GLY A 248 -28.15 -6.13 8.81
N TRP A 249 -28.60 -7.31 8.38
CA TRP A 249 -29.94 -7.48 7.83
C TRP A 249 -30.90 -6.99 8.94
N GLY A 250 -31.50 -5.82 8.75
CA GLY A 250 -32.39 -5.20 9.75
C GLY A 250 -33.49 -6.13 10.23
#